data_AF-A0AAV3XZ82-F1
#
_entry.id   AF-A0AAV3XZ82-F1
#
_cell.length_a   1.000
_cell.length_b   1.000
_cell.length_c   1.000
_cell.angle_alpha   90.00
_cell.angle_beta   90.00
_cell.angle_gamma   90.00
#
_symmetry.space_group_name_H-M   'P 1'
#
loop_
_entity.id
_entity.type
_entity.pdbx_description
1 polymer ?
#
loop_
_entity_poly.entity_id
_entity_poly.type
_entity_poly.pdbx_seq_one_letter_code
_entity_poly.pdbx_strand_id
1 'polypeptide(L)'
;MSIKKTSPCEIGKEPDKSFFYISEQLKWIKERGKSRKVDFFSFAHLLPKTSEYITYEGSLTQPGCFETVTWIVLNRPLKISSQQLSELRVLYHNRANEPGLPLSINARPLMPLNHRPVRTNINTHKKKKKKKKKKKKKKKKKKKKKKKTKKKKKL
;
A
#
# COMPACT_ATOMS: atom_id res chain seq x y z
N MET A 1 13.93 -10.75 12.16
CA MET A 1 13.86 -9.36 11.62
C MET A 1 12.45 -8.83 11.80
N SER A 2 12.22 -7.71 12.52
CA SER A 2 10.87 -7.14 12.64
C SER A 2 10.57 -6.27 11.41
N ILE A 3 9.94 -6.88 10.41
CA ILE A 3 9.32 -6.18 9.28
C ILE A 3 8.02 -5.61 9.83
N LYS A 4 7.82 -4.29 9.71
CA LYS A 4 6.56 -3.69 10.13
C LYS A 4 5.45 -4.30 9.28
N LYS A 5 4.38 -4.81 9.90
CA LYS A 5 3.14 -5.12 9.19
C LYS A 5 2.68 -3.84 8.50
N THR A 6 2.88 -3.74 7.20
CA THR A 6 2.36 -2.66 6.37
C THR A 6 1.44 -3.31 5.36
N SER A 7 0.19 -2.89 5.34
CA SER A 7 -0.75 -3.27 4.30
C SER A 7 -0.25 -2.75 2.95
N PRO A 8 -0.50 -3.44 1.82
CA PRO A 8 -0.11 -2.96 0.49
C PRO A 8 -0.79 -1.64 0.11
N CYS A 9 -1.92 -1.33 0.74
CA CYS A 9 -2.66 -0.08 0.59
C CYS A 9 -2.92 0.54 1.98
N GLU A 10 -2.80 1.85 2.11
CA GLU A 10 -3.06 2.62 3.33
C GLU A 10 -3.94 3.84 3.02
N ILE A 11 -4.70 4.31 4.02
CA ILE A 11 -5.48 5.54 3.87
C ILE A 11 -4.52 6.75 3.90
N GLY A 12 -4.50 7.48 2.79
CA GLY A 12 -3.82 8.76 2.63
C GLY A 12 -4.70 9.96 3.02
N LYS A 13 -4.08 11.13 3.17
CA LYS A 13 -4.79 12.40 3.38
C LYS A 13 -5.40 12.94 2.08
N GLU A 14 -4.77 12.63 0.96
CA GLU A 14 -5.13 13.12 -0.37
C GLU A 14 -5.54 11.94 -1.25
N PRO A 15 -6.46 12.15 -2.20
CA PRO A 15 -6.82 11.14 -3.19
C PRO A 15 -5.66 10.86 -4.14
N ASP A 16 -5.49 9.59 -4.51
CA ASP A 16 -4.51 9.22 -5.52
C ASP A 16 -5.08 9.49 -6.92
N LYS A 17 -4.37 10.32 -7.69
CA LYS A 17 -4.80 10.72 -9.03
C LYS A 17 -4.85 9.56 -10.01
N SER A 18 -3.96 8.59 -9.86
CA SER A 18 -3.90 7.42 -10.73
C SER A 18 -5.05 6.48 -10.42
N PHE A 19 -5.31 6.24 -9.13
CA PHE A 19 -6.42 5.41 -8.71
C PHE A 19 -7.79 6.01 -9.06
N PHE A 20 -7.90 7.33 -9.17
CA PHE A 20 -9.13 8.02 -9.58
C PHE A 20 -9.68 7.51 -10.93
N TYR A 21 -8.82 7.23 -11.91
CA TYR A 21 -9.24 6.69 -13.21
C TYR A 21 -9.96 5.34 -13.11
N ILE A 22 -9.64 4.54 -12.09
CA ILE A 22 -10.31 3.26 -11.82
C ILE A 22 -11.55 3.52 -10.96
N SER A 23 -11.41 4.32 -9.90
CA SER A 23 -12.43 4.49 -8.88
C SER A 23 -13.70 5.15 -9.43
N GLU A 24 -13.57 6.09 -10.37
CA GLU A 24 -14.71 6.67 -11.08
C GLU A 24 -15.52 5.66 -11.88
N GLN A 25 -14.88 4.62 -12.42
CA GLN A 25 -15.55 3.61 -13.24
C GLN A 25 -16.32 2.59 -12.38
N LEU A 26 -15.92 2.41 -11.11
CA LEU A 26 -16.57 1.50 -10.17
C LEU A 26 -18.06 1.81 -9.98
N LYS A 27 -18.46 3.08 -10.15
CA LYS A 27 -19.86 3.52 -10.09
C LYS A 27 -20.76 2.78 -11.09
N TRP A 28 -20.20 2.34 -12.21
CA TRP A 28 -20.92 1.71 -13.31
C TRP A 28 -20.80 0.18 -13.32
N ILE A 29 -19.89 -0.40 -12.53
CA ILE A 29 -19.60 -1.84 -12.49
C ILE A 29 -19.87 -2.46 -11.11
N LYS A 30 -20.96 -2.03 -10.47
CA LYS A 30 -21.32 -2.48 -9.11
C LYS A 30 -21.62 -3.98 -9.02
N GLU A 31 -22.17 -4.57 -10.07
CA GLU A 31 -22.60 -5.98 -10.10
C GLU A 31 -21.66 -6.84 -10.94
N ARG A 32 -21.68 -8.14 -10.66
CA ARG A 32 -20.90 -9.14 -11.39
C ARG A 32 -21.29 -9.20 -12.86
N GLY A 33 -20.28 -9.24 -13.73
CA GLY A 33 -20.45 -9.36 -15.18
C GLY A 33 -20.50 -8.03 -15.93
N LYS A 34 -20.63 -6.89 -15.23
CA LYS A 34 -20.49 -5.56 -15.82
C LYS A 34 -19.02 -5.25 -16.08
N SER A 35 -18.74 -4.56 -17.19
CA SER A 35 -17.39 -4.13 -17.57
C SER A 35 -17.40 -2.71 -18.13
N ARG A 36 -16.27 -2.02 -18.02
CA ARG A 36 -16.04 -0.67 -18.55
C ARG A 36 -14.62 -0.58 -19.10
N LYS A 37 -14.47 0.14 -20.21
CA LYS A 37 -13.17 0.50 -20.76
C LYS A 37 -12.62 1.70 -19.98
N VAL A 38 -11.34 1.66 -19.65
CA VAL A 38 -10.60 2.78 -19.05
C VAL A 38 -9.57 3.25 -20.07
N ASP A 39 -9.79 4.43 -20.65
CA ASP A 39 -8.86 5.01 -21.62
C ASP A 39 -7.69 5.73 -20.90
N PHE A 40 -6.52 5.78 -21.55
CA PHE A 40 -5.33 6.54 -21.12
C PHE A 40 -4.87 6.28 -19.67
N PHE A 41 -4.70 5.01 -19.32
CA PHE A 41 -4.27 4.58 -17.98
C PHE A 41 -2.88 3.93 -17.99
N SER A 42 -1.98 4.36 -17.11
CA SER A 42 -0.66 3.74 -16.92
C SER A 42 -0.53 3.10 -15.53
N PHE A 43 -0.33 1.78 -15.54
CA PHE A 43 -0.14 0.97 -14.33
C PHE A 43 1.07 1.40 -13.49
N ALA A 44 2.08 2.01 -14.12
CA ALA A 44 3.28 2.46 -13.41
C ALA A 44 2.96 3.51 -12.32
N HIS A 45 1.88 4.28 -12.48
CA HIS A 45 1.49 5.29 -11.49
C HIS A 45 0.80 4.71 -10.25
N LEU A 46 0.16 3.54 -10.36
CA LEU A 46 -0.35 2.81 -9.19
C LEU A 46 0.77 2.18 -8.36
N LEU A 47 1.93 1.96 -8.96
CA LEU A 47 3.03 1.35 -8.25
C LEU A 47 3.66 2.37 -7.30
N PRO A 48 3.92 1.97 -6.04
CA PRO A 48 4.60 2.83 -5.10
C PRO A 48 6.01 3.15 -5.61
N LYS A 49 6.43 4.41 -5.45
CA LYS A 49 7.80 4.87 -5.80
C LYS A 49 8.85 4.26 -4.86
N THR A 50 9.15 2.98 -5.07
CA THR A 50 10.15 2.18 -4.35
C THR A 50 10.68 1.07 -5.24
N SER A 51 11.97 0.80 -5.16
CA SER A 51 12.55 -0.44 -5.70
C SER A 51 12.66 -1.52 -4.63
N GLU A 52 12.33 -1.22 -3.37
CA GLU A 52 12.42 -2.15 -2.26
C GLU A 52 11.25 -3.15 -2.27
N TYR A 53 11.56 -4.45 -2.27
CA TYR A 53 10.57 -5.52 -2.29
C TYR A 53 11.02 -6.75 -1.47
N ILE A 54 10.06 -7.65 -1.26
CA ILE A 54 10.23 -8.98 -0.70
C ILE A 54 9.72 -9.98 -1.74
N THR A 55 10.38 -11.11 -1.91
CA THR A 55 9.97 -12.15 -2.84
C THR A 55 10.06 -13.54 -2.24
N TYR A 56 9.10 -14.40 -2.60
CA TYR A 56 8.98 -15.77 -2.14
C TYR A 56 8.14 -16.58 -3.13
N GLU A 57 8.35 -17.90 -3.17
CA GLU A 57 7.51 -18.82 -3.93
C GLU A 57 6.25 -19.15 -3.14
N GLY A 58 5.11 -19.18 -3.83
CA GLY A 58 3.82 -19.42 -3.20
C GLY A 58 2.76 -19.86 -4.20
N SER A 59 1.52 -19.74 -3.76
CA SER A 59 0.36 -20.20 -4.52
C SER A 59 -0.53 -19.06 -5.00
N LEU A 60 -1.46 -19.39 -5.89
CA LEU A 60 -2.64 -18.56 -6.11
C LEU A 60 -3.43 -18.37 -4.80
N THR A 61 -4.04 -17.20 -4.62
CA THR A 61 -4.91 -16.88 -3.47
C THR A 61 -6.39 -17.12 -3.76
N GLN A 62 -6.70 -17.67 -4.94
CA GLN A 62 -8.04 -18.03 -5.41
C GLN A 62 -8.15 -19.56 -5.56
N PRO A 63 -9.37 -20.12 -5.66
CA PRO A 63 -9.57 -21.55 -5.83
C PRO A 63 -8.71 -22.17 -6.94
N GLY A 64 -8.29 -23.42 -6.73
CA GLY A 64 -7.23 -24.08 -7.49
C GLY A 64 -5.90 -24.08 -6.74
N CYS A 65 -5.60 -23.01 -5.98
CA CYS A 65 -4.49 -22.94 -5.02
C CYS A 65 -3.13 -23.43 -5.54
N PHE A 66 -2.90 -23.36 -6.85
CA PHE A 66 -1.69 -23.90 -7.49
C PHE A 66 -0.43 -23.17 -7.02
N GLU A 67 0.62 -23.92 -6.71
CA GLU A 67 1.93 -23.43 -6.23
C GLU A 67 2.85 -23.02 -7.38
N THR A 68 2.35 -22.13 -8.25
CA THR A 68 3.03 -21.70 -9.48
C THR A 68 3.44 -20.23 -9.47
N VAL A 69 3.32 -19.55 -8.32
CA VAL A 69 3.48 -18.09 -8.24
C VAL A 69 4.77 -17.70 -7.54
N THR A 70 5.61 -16.91 -8.21
CA THR A 70 6.68 -16.15 -7.54
C THR A 70 6.16 -14.78 -7.13
N TRP A 71 5.93 -14.57 -5.84
CA TRP A 71 5.40 -13.32 -5.31
C TRP A 71 6.46 -12.22 -5.26
N ILE A 72 6.08 -10.99 -5.63
CA ILE A 72 6.87 -9.77 -5.42
C ILE A 72 6.01 -8.77 -4.63
N VAL A 73 6.35 -8.57 -3.37
CA VAL A 73 5.64 -7.68 -2.45
C VAL A 73 6.44 -6.40 -2.23
N LEU A 74 5.93 -5.28 -2.71
CA LEU A 74 6.59 -3.98 -2.60
C LEU A 74 6.56 -3.46 -1.15
N ASN A 75 7.69 -2.94 -0.67
CA ASN A 75 7.89 -2.52 0.73
C ASN A 75 7.31 -1.11 1.04
N ARG A 76 6.45 -0.58 0.17
CA ARG A 76 5.82 0.72 0.38
C ARG A 76 4.35 0.63 -0.03
N PRO A 77 3.42 1.09 0.81
CA PRO A 77 2.00 1.08 0.48
C PRO A 77 1.68 2.11 -0.61
N LEU A 78 0.70 1.78 -1.44
CA LEU A 78 -0.08 2.77 -2.18
C LEU A 78 -0.98 3.51 -1.18
N LYS A 79 -1.19 4.80 -1.37
CA LYS A 79 -2.04 5.61 -0.50
C LYS A 79 -3.24 6.10 -1.27
N ILE A 80 -4.44 5.78 -0.81
CA ILE A 80 -5.71 6.23 -1.42
C ILE A 80 -6.53 6.99 -0.38
N SER A 81 -7.43 7.87 -0.80
CA SER A 81 -8.31 8.55 0.15
C SER A 81 -9.33 7.58 0.75
N SER A 82 -9.92 7.95 1.90
CA SER A 82 -11.01 7.16 2.49
C SER A 82 -12.22 7.05 1.55
N GLN A 83 -12.49 8.10 0.77
CA GLN A 83 -13.56 8.12 -0.22
C GLN A 83 -13.31 7.11 -1.35
N GLN A 84 -12.09 7.10 -1.90
CA GLN A 84 -11.68 6.11 -2.91
C GLN A 84 -11.78 4.68 -2.38
N LEU A 85 -11.45 4.45 -1.11
CA LEU A 85 -11.63 3.15 -0.48
C LEU A 85 -13.12 2.77 -0.32
N SER A 86 -14.01 3.73 -0.04
CA SER A 86 -15.44 3.45 0.05
C SER A 86 -16.07 3.04 -1.28
N GLU A 87 -15.56 3.57 -2.40
CA GLU A 87 -16.02 3.18 -3.75
C GLU A 87 -15.74 1.70 -4.06
N LEU A 88 -14.69 1.11 -3.49
CA LEU A 88 -14.43 -0.33 -3.60
C LEU A 88 -15.38 -1.18 -2.74
N ARG A 89 -15.92 -0.62 -1.65
CA ARG A 89 -16.76 -1.34 -0.67
C ARG A 89 -18.24 -1.37 -1.04
N VAL A 90 -18.64 -0.63 -2.07
CA VAL A 90 -20.02 -0.61 -2.60
C VAL A 90 -20.21 -1.52 -3.81
N LEU A 91 -19.23 -2.39 -4.08
CA LEU A 91 -19.32 -3.43 -5.10
C LEU A 91 -20.07 -4.65 -4.55
N TYR A 92 -20.64 -5.44 -5.44
CA TYR A 92 -21.43 -6.62 -5.11
C TYR A 92 -21.00 -7.87 -5.89
N HIS A 93 -21.21 -9.03 -5.30
CA HIS A 93 -20.95 -10.35 -5.90
C HIS A 93 -22.06 -10.83 -6.83
N ASN A 94 -23.28 -10.31 -6.66
CA ASN A 94 -24.46 -10.74 -7.40
C ASN A 94 -24.48 -10.20 -8.82
N ARG A 95 -25.22 -10.89 -9.69
CA ARG A 95 -25.65 -10.37 -11.00
C ARG A 95 -26.88 -9.46 -10.84
N ALA A 96 -27.23 -8.74 -11.91
CA ALA A 96 -28.31 -7.75 -11.92
C ALA A 96 -29.67 -8.24 -11.39
N ASN A 97 -29.95 -9.55 -11.49
CA ASN A 97 -31.23 -10.16 -11.12
C ASN A 97 -31.13 -11.06 -9.88
N GLU A 98 -30.05 -10.97 -9.12
CA GLU A 98 -29.79 -11.77 -7.92
C GLU A 98 -29.80 -10.89 -6.66
N PRO A 99 -30.13 -11.45 -5.48
CA PRO A 99 -30.11 -10.70 -4.23
C PRO A 99 -28.74 -10.09 -3.95
N GLY A 100 -28.74 -8.83 -3.50
CA GLY A 100 -27.55 -8.03 -3.29
C GLY A 100 -26.61 -8.59 -2.23
N LEU A 101 -25.52 -9.25 -2.65
CA LEU A 101 -24.46 -9.72 -1.76
C LEU A 101 -23.24 -8.79 -1.86
N PRO A 102 -22.94 -7.97 -0.83
CA PRO A 102 -21.79 -7.07 -0.88
C PRO A 102 -20.48 -7.81 -1.10
N LEU A 103 -19.65 -7.30 -2.01
CA LEU A 103 -18.28 -7.77 -2.24
C LEU A 103 -17.39 -7.24 -1.11
N SER A 104 -17.50 -7.87 0.05
CA SER A 104 -16.83 -7.47 1.28
C SER A 104 -15.41 -8.04 1.37
N ILE A 105 -15.11 -8.88 2.37
CA ILE A 105 -13.77 -9.41 2.65
C ILE A 105 -13.41 -10.45 1.59
N ASN A 106 -12.85 -10.00 0.48
CA ASN A 106 -12.40 -10.81 -0.65
C ASN A 106 -10.90 -11.15 -0.57
N ALA A 107 -10.41 -11.46 0.63
CA ALA A 107 -8.99 -11.75 0.88
C ALA A 107 -8.81 -13.10 1.56
N ARG A 108 -7.83 -13.88 1.07
CA ARG A 108 -7.40 -15.13 1.72
C ARG A 108 -6.71 -14.84 3.06
N PRO A 109 -6.98 -15.61 4.12
CA PRO A 109 -6.25 -15.51 5.39
C PRO A 109 -4.74 -15.73 5.23
N LEU A 110 -3.98 -15.33 6.25
CA LEU A 110 -2.55 -15.60 6.29
C LEU A 110 -2.30 -17.11 6.37
N MET A 111 -1.42 -17.60 5.50
CA MET A 111 -0.99 -19.00 5.49
C MET A 111 0.38 -19.12 6.19
N PRO A 112 0.70 -20.29 6.77
CA PRO A 112 2.00 -20.53 7.39
C PRO A 112 3.12 -20.43 6.35
N LEU A 113 4.31 -20.04 6.82
CA LEU A 113 5.46 -19.85 5.94
C LEU A 113 6.08 -21.18 5.48
N ASN A 114 5.90 -22.26 6.26
CA ASN A 114 6.40 -23.61 5.96
C ASN A 114 7.89 -23.64 5.58
N HIS A 115 8.72 -22.93 6.34
CA HIS A 115 10.17 -22.84 6.13
C HIS A 115 10.62 -22.32 4.75
N ARG A 116 9.71 -21.75 3.95
CA ARG A 116 10.06 -21.18 2.64
C ARG A 116 11.06 -20.02 2.78
N PRO A 117 12.08 -19.96 1.90
CA PRO A 117 13.03 -18.87 1.90
C PRO A 117 12.35 -17.57 1.45
N VAL A 118 12.47 -16.52 2.28
CA VAL A 118 12.01 -15.17 1.94
C VAL A 118 13.21 -14.31 1.58
N ARG A 119 13.25 -13.83 0.33
CA ARG A 119 14.34 -13.00 -0.20
C ARG A 119 13.92 -11.54 -0.22
N THR A 120 14.87 -10.62 -0.07
CA THR A 120 14.59 -9.18 -0.11
C THR A 120 15.81 -8.37 -0.52
N ASN A 121 15.58 -7.26 -1.23
CA ASN A 121 16.62 -6.27 -1.52
C ASN A 121 16.65 -5.11 -0.50
N ILE A 122 15.89 -5.20 0.59
CA ILE A 122 15.78 -4.16 1.61
C ILE A 122 17.07 -4.11 2.46
N ASN A 123 17.91 -3.11 2.23
CA ASN A 123 19.09 -2.88 3.08
C ASN A 123 18.72 -2.22 4.43
N THR A 124 18.55 -3.04 5.47
CA THR A 124 18.18 -2.60 6.81
C THR A 124 19.27 -1.76 7.51
N HIS A 125 20.55 -2.04 7.25
CA HIS A 125 21.70 -1.34 7.84
C HIS A 125 21.80 0.12 7.35
N LYS A 126 21.58 0.35 6.04
CA LYS A 126 21.53 1.69 5.44
C LYS A 126 20.39 2.52 6.02
N LYS A 127 19.22 1.91 6.26
CA LYS A 127 18.06 2.57 6.92
C LYS A 127 18.39 3.01 8.36
N LYS A 128 19.03 2.16 9.17
CA LYS A 128 19.45 2.50 10.53
C LYS A 128 20.45 3.67 10.55
N LYS A 129 21.47 3.66 9.68
CA LYS A 129 22.44 4.76 9.52
C LYS A 129 21.76 6.09 9.12
N LYS A 130 20.85 6.08 8.14
CA LYS A 130 20.07 7.27 7.73
C LYS A 130 19.21 7.82 8.88
N LYS A 131 18.51 6.96 9.65
CA LYS A 131 17.72 7.37 10.83
C LYS A 131 18.60 8.02 11.91
N LYS A 132 19.77 7.45 12.22
CA LYS A 132 20.74 8.03 13.17
C LYS A 132 21.21 9.42 12.70
N LYS A 133 21.57 9.58 11.42
CA LYS A 133 21.96 10.88 10.84
C LYS A 133 20.83 11.93 10.93
N LYS A 134 19.59 11.56 10.59
CA LYS A 134 18.41 12.46 10.71
C LYS A 134 18.16 12.89 12.18
N LYS A 135 18.25 11.97 13.15
CA LYS A 135 18.13 12.29 14.58
C LYS A 135 19.22 13.27 15.05
N LYS A 136 20.49 13.04 14.66
CA LYS A 136 21.61 13.96 14.96
C LYS A 136 21.36 15.37 14.37
N LYS A 137 20.92 15.48 13.11
CA LYS A 137 20.58 16.77 12.48
C LYS A 137 19.42 17.48 13.19
N LYS A 138 18.35 16.77 13.57
CA LYS A 138 17.23 17.35 14.36
C LYS A 138 17.68 17.86 15.74
N LYS A 139 18.52 17.09 16.46
CA LYS A 139 19.10 17.53 17.76
C LYS A 139 19.95 18.79 17.59
N LYS A 140 20.81 18.87 16.56
CA LYS A 140 21.61 20.06 16.25
C LYS A 140 20.74 21.29 15.94
N LYS A 141 19.68 21.13 15.12
CA LYS A 141 18.72 22.22 14.82
C LYS A 141 17.98 22.71 16.08
N LYS A 142 17.52 21.80 16.96
CA LYS A 142 16.89 22.16 18.24
C LYS A 142 17.85 22.93 19.17
N LYS A 143 19.11 22.49 19.29
CA LYS A 143 20.15 23.20 20.07
C LYS A 143 20.42 24.61 19.53
N LYS A 144 20.54 24.77 18.20
CA LYS A 144 20.71 26.09 17.56
C LYS A 144 19.51 27.02 17.77
N LYS A 145 18.28 26.50 17.66
CA LYS A 145 17.06 27.28 17.96
C LYS A 145 17.03 27.76 19.41
N LYS A 146 17.29 26.87 20.39
CA LYS A 146 17.35 27.23 21.82
C LYS A 146 18.41 28.29 22.13
N LYS A 147 19.59 28.24 21.49
CA LYS A 147 20.63 29.27 21.64
C LYS A 147 20.18 30.62 21.08
N LYS A 148 19.50 30.64 19.92
CA LYS A 148 18.95 31.88 19.34
C LYS A 148 17.82 32.49 20.19
N THR A 149 16.91 31.69 20.74
CA THR A 149 15.86 32.21 21.64
C THR A 149 16.41 32.72 22.95
N LYS A 150 17.46 32.10 23.51
CA LYS A 150 18.13 32.63 24.72
C LYS A 150 18.88 33.93 24.45
N LYS A 151 19.44 34.13 23.26
CA LYS A 151 20.15 35.37 22.87
C LYS A 151 19.17 36.54 22.63
N LYS A 152 17.96 36.25 22.13
CA LYS A 152 16.87 37.23 21.94
C LYS A 152 16.13 37.66 23.22
N LYS A 153 16.31 36.94 24.33
CA LYS A 153 15.73 37.27 25.65
C LYS A 153 16.71 38.02 26.57
N LYS A 154 17.91 38.34 26.06
CA LYS A 154 19.01 39.02 26.78
C LYS A 154 19.37 40.38 26.16
N LEU A 155 18.70 40.76 25.07
CA LEU A 155 18.47 42.14 24.66
C LEU A 155 17.02 42.46 25.02
#